data_AF-W1RXQ1-F1
#
_entry.id   AF-W1RXQ1-F1
#
_cell.length_a   1.000
_cell.length_b   1.000
_cell.length_c   1.000
_cell.angle_alpha   90.00
_cell.angle_beta   90.00
_cell.angle_gamma   90.00
#
_symmetry.space_group_name_H-M   'P 1'
#
loop_
_entity.id
_entity.type
_entity.pdbx_description
1 polymer ?
#
loop_
_entity_poly.entity_id
_entity_poly.type
_entity_poly.pdbx_seq_one_letter_code
_entity_poly.pdbx_strand_id
1 'polypeptide(L)'
;MAESAKLLVEDVLHGYPVRQWVLSLPIPLRLLLARYPKHLSKIMQIIHRAISCDIVHRAGYLKKQANTGAVTYIQRFGSALNLNIHFHMLFLEGVITQECGQSKFKCVKAPNHNDMETLVNVISHRIATYLEKAGLVQRDMDNTFLDLPMDDEDSLLPLQAASVNYRIAVGPDTGKKVFALQTLPAKDEQHYGQLAQINGFSLHAGVFADSHQTDKLERLCRYISRPALSEQRLSLTDSGKVRYQLKTPYQDGTTHVFFTPLDFIGKLAALVPVPRLNLTRFYGVFAPNAKVRAE
;
A
#
# COMPACT_ATOMS: atom_id res chain seq x y z
N MET A 1 1.08 -5.39 16.32
CA MET A 1 -0.03 -5.88 15.46
C MET A 1 -1.32 -5.98 16.24
N ALA A 2 -1.39 -6.79 17.32
CA ALA A 2 -2.62 -6.95 18.11
C ALA A 2 -3.10 -5.64 18.75
N GLU A 3 -2.19 -4.90 19.40
CA GLU A 3 -2.51 -3.59 20.00
C GLU A 3 -3.01 -2.56 18.97
N SER A 4 -2.27 -2.38 17.86
CA SER A 4 -2.71 -1.48 16.79
C SER A 4 -4.04 -1.90 16.18
N ALA A 5 -4.30 -3.20 16.06
CA ALA A 5 -5.58 -3.68 15.55
C ALA A 5 -6.72 -3.38 16.53
N LYS A 6 -6.49 -3.61 17.83
CA LYS A 6 -7.45 -3.29 18.89
C LYS A 6 -7.82 -1.81 18.88
N LEU A 7 -6.83 -0.92 18.88
CA LEU A 7 -7.01 0.53 18.72
C LEU A 7 -7.87 0.89 17.50
N LEU A 8 -7.65 0.25 16.35
CA LEU A 8 -8.44 0.55 15.16
C LEU A 8 -9.89 0.09 15.28
N VAL A 9 -10.12 -1.13 15.80
CA VAL A 9 -11.45 -1.70 15.92
C VAL A 9 -12.27 -0.93 16.95
N GLU A 10 -11.67 -0.68 18.12
CA GLU A 10 -12.36 -0.12 19.28
C GLU A 10 -12.43 1.41 19.24
N ASP A 11 -11.35 2.10 18.82
CA ASP A 11 -11.20 3.56 19.00
C ASP A 11 -11.21 4.37 17.69
N VAL A 12 -11.25 3.73 16.51
CA VAL A 12 -11.24 4.45 15.21
C VAL A 12 -12.39 4.07 14.30
N LEU A 13 -12.67 2.77 14.14
CA LEU A 13 -13.64 2.26 13.18
C LEU A 13 -15.00 1.96 13.83
N HIS A 14 -15.09 1.76 15.15
CA HIS A 14 -16.32 1.76 15.97
C HIS A 14 -17.58 1.17 15.31
N GLY A 15 -17.52 -0.04 14.76
CA GLY A 15 -18.69 -0.68 14.17
C GLY A 15 -19.20 -0.03 12.86
N TYR A 16 -18.43 0.84 12.22
CA TYR A 16 -18.73 1.27 10.86
C TYR A 16 -18.33 0.16 9.86
N PRO A 17 -19.15 -0.04 8.81
CA PRO A 17 -18.77 -0.94 7.72
C PRO A 17 -17.59 -0.33 6.94
N VAL A 18 -16.59 -1.14 6.63
CA VAL A 18 -15.37 -0.70 5.95
C VAL A 18 -14.99 -1.60 4.79
N ARG A 19 -14.38 -0.98 3.77
CA ARG A 19 -13.77 -1.68 2.65
C ARG A 19 -12.29 -1.44 2.60
N GLN A 20 -11.53 -2.52 2.39
CA GLN A 20 -10.11 -2.44 2.13
C GLN A 20 -9.87 -2.11 0.66
N TRP A 21 -9.16 -1.02 0.44
CA TRP A 21 -8.59 -0.64 -0.82
C TRP A 21 -7.08 -0.88 -0.76
N VAL A 22 -6.55 -1.62 -1.73
CA VAL A 22 -5.11 -1.87 -1.85
C VAL A 22 -4.62 -1.24 -3.16
N LEU A 23 -3.69 -0.29 -3.06
CA LEU A 23 -3.08 0.34 -4.23
C LEU A 23 -1.59 0.01 -4.28
N SER A 24 -1.18 -0.70 -5.33
CA SER A 24 0.21 -0.88 -5.70
C SER A 24 0.60 0.11 -6.81
N LEU A 25 1.84 0.60 -6.75
CA LEU A 25 2.36 1.61 -7.66
C LEU A 25 3.36 1.01 -8.65
N PRO A 26 3.68 1.67 -9.77
CA PRO A 26 4.81 1.32 -10.63
C PRO A 26 6.13 1.31 -9.86
N ILE A 27 7.05 0.43 -10.25
CA ILE A 27 8.37 0.24 -9.61
C ILE A 27 9.12 1.57 -9.40
N PRO A 28 9.26 2.47 -10.39
CA PRO A 28 9.96 3.74 -10.20
C PRO A 28 9.36 4.62 -9.09
N LEU A 29 8.01 4.66 -9.01
CA LEU A 29 7.33 5.41 -7.96
C LEU A 29 7.55 4.81 -6.58
N ARG A 30 7.64 3.48 -6.46
CA ARG A 30 7.94 2.84 -5.17
C ARG A 30 9.28 3.33 -4.62
N LEU A 31 10.30 3.43 -5.47
CA LEU A 31 11.62 3.91 -5.08
C LEU A 31 11.59 5.39 -4.67
N LEU A 32 10.95 6.26 -5.48
CA LEU A 32 10.77 7.67 -5.15
C LEU A 32 10.09 7.84 -3.79
N LEU A 33 8.97 7.14 -3.57
CA LEU A 33 8.19 7.27 -2.35
C LEU A 33 8.88 6.65 -1.12
N ALA A 34 9.82 5.73 -1.33
CA ALA A 34 10.59 5.17 -0.24
C ALA A 34 11.52 6.22 0.40
N ARG A 35 12.01 7.17 -0.41
CA ARG A 35 13.02 8.18 -0.03
C ARG A 35 12.45 9.56 0.25
N TYR A 36 11.37 9.95 -0.44
CA TYR A 36 10.87 11.32 -0.40
C TYR A 36 9.49 11.45 0.27
N PRO A 37 9.42 11.66 1.61
CA PRO A 37 8.17 11.86 2.35
C PRO A 37 7.27 12.94 1.82
N LYS A 38 7.84 14.00 1.24
CA LYS A 38 7.10 15.10 0.62
C LYS A 38 6.23 14.60 -0.52
N HIS A 39 6.81 13.84 -1.44
CA HIS A 39 6.09 13.27 -2.58
C HIS A 39 5.13 12.17 -2.15
N LEU A 40 5.52 11.33 -1.18
CA LEU A 40 4.65 10.32 -0.58
C LEU A 40 3.39 10.95 0.01
N SER A 41 3.53 12.00 0.81
CA SER A 41 2.41 12.70 1.42
C SER A 41 1.50 13.33 0.37
N LYS A 42 2.06 13.92 -0.69
CA LYS A 42 1.29 14.56 -1.76
C LYS A 42 0.54 13.54 -2.62
N ILE A 43 1.18 12.44 -3.00
CA ILE A 43 0.55 11.34 -3.73
C ILE A 43 -0.57 10.70 -2.88
N MET A 44 -0.33 10.50 -1.59
CA MET A 44 -1.37 10.04 -0.65
C MET A 44 -2.59 10.97 -0.61
N GLN A 45 -2.40 12.29 -0.61
CA GLN A 45 -3.51 13.25 -0.70
C GLN A 45 -4.29 13.10 -2.01
N ILE A 46 -3.60 12.88 -3.14
CA ILE A 46 -4.25 12.67 -4.46
C ILE A 46 -5.12 11.42 -4.43
N ILE A 47 -4.57 10.30 -3.95
CA ILE A 47 -5.25 9.01 -3.85
C ILE A 47 -6.50 9.14 -2.96
N HIS A 48 -6.32 9.64 -1.73
CA HIS A 48 -7.43 9.81 -0.79
C HIS A 48 -8.52 10.71 -1.35
N ARG A 49 -8.14 11.81 -2.00
CA ARG A 49 -9.11 12.73 -2.60
C ARG A 49 -9.87 12.09 -3.75
N ALA A 50 -9.23 11.25 -4.55
CA ALA A 50 -9.89 10.54 -5.65
C ALA A 50 -10.91 9.51 -5.11
N ILE A 51 -10.49 8.61 -4.22
CA ILE A 51 -11.35 7.58 -3.64
C ILE A 51 -12.50 8.21 -2.84
N SER A 52 -12.22 9.23 -2.02
CA SER A 52 -13.27 9.91 -1.25
C SER A 52 -14.29 10.60 -2.16
N CYS A 53 -13.84 11.21 -3.27
CA CYS A 53 -14.74 11.85 -4.23
C CYS A 53 -15.65 10.82 -4.91
N ASP A 54 -15.09 9.67 -5.28
CA ASP A 54 -15.84 8.56 -5.86
C ASP A 54 -16.90 8.01 -4.89
N ILE A 55 -16.52 7.71 -3.64
CA ILE A 55 -17.46 7.25 -2.59
C ILE A 55 -18.59 8.26 -2.40
N VAL A 56 -18.28 9.55 -2.28
CA VAL A 56 -19.29 10.60 -2.08
C VAL A 56 -20.21 10.76 -3.28
N HIS A 57 -19.68 10.70 -4.50
CA HIS A 57 -20.50 10.75 -5.72
C HIS A 57 -21.41 9.54 -5.85
N ARG A 58 -20.91 8.32 -5.58
CA ARG A 58 -21.75 7.10 -5.56
C ARG A 58 -22.85 7.15 -4.51
N ALA A 59 -22.65 7.90 -3.43
CA ALA A 59 -23.69 8.17 -2.43
C ALA A 59 -24.78 9.15 -2.90
N GLY A 60 -24.59 9.81 -4.06
CA GLY A 60 -25.50 10.82 -4.60
C GLY A 60 -25.31 12.22 -4.00
N TYR A 61 -24.16 12.50 -3.39
CA TYR A 61 -23.86 13.79 -2.78
C TYR A 61 -22.71 14.52 -3.48
N LEU A 62 -22.68 15.83 -3.30
CA LEU A 62 -21.50 16.64 -3.59
C LEU A 62 -20.51 16.54 -2.43
N LYS A 63 -19.21 16.71 -2.72
CA LYS A 63 -18.13 16.65 -1.71
C LYS A 63 -18.34 17.54 -0.47
N LYS A 64 -19.09 18.64 -0.60
CA LYS A 64 -19.37 19.57 0.51
C LYS A 64 -20.51 19.10 1.42
N GLN A 65 -21.33 18.14 0.97
CA GLN A 65 -22.55 17.70 1.65
C GLN A 65 -22.34 16.44 2.49
N ALA A 66 -21.30 15.66 2.19
CA ALA A 66 -21.05 14.39 2.87
C ALA A 66 -19.56 14.15 3.06
N ASN A 67 -19.21 13.54 4.19
CA ASN A 67 -17.84 13.21 4.55
C ASN A 67 -17.64 11.70 4.53
N THR A 68 -16.46 11.25 4.14
CA THR A 68 -16.01 9.87 4.33
C THR A 68 -14.66 9.90 5.05
N GLY A 69 -14.08 8.73 5.35
CA GLY A 69 -12.84 8.64 6.08
C GLY A 69 -12.11 7.36 5.77
N ALA A 70 -10.81 7.38 6.05
CA ALA A 70 -9.98 6.21 5.88
C ALA A 70 -8.78 6.16 6.81
N VAL A 71 -8.37 4.94 7.15
CA VAL A 71 -7.08 4.65 7.79
C VAL A 71 -6.18 4.00 6.76
N THR A 72 -5.00 4.56 6.53
CA THR A 72 -4.01 4.00 5.59
C THR A 72 -2.77 3.50 6.30
N TYR A 73 -2.39 2.28 5.98
CA TYR A 73 -1.07 1.71 6.25
C TYR A 73 -0.22 1.76 4.99
N ILE A 74 0.91 2.46 5.09
CA ILE A 74 1.96 2.51 4.08
C ILE A 74 2.85 1.30 4.33
N GLN A 75 2.62 0.22 3.58
CA GLN A 75 3.49 -0.95 3.63
C GLN A 75 4.71 -0.71 2.76
N ARG A 76 5.89 -1.09 3.27
CA ARG A 76 7.18 -0.90 2.59
C ARG A 76 7.81 -2.20 2.11
N PHE A 77 7.16 -3.34 2.28
CA PHE A 77 7.77 -4.66 2.04
C PHE A 77 6.85 -5.56 1.21
N GLY A 78 7.45 -6.38 0.36
CA GLY A 78 6.78 -7.50 -0.32
C GLY A 78 6.93 -8.81 0.45
N SER A 79 6.30 -9.87 -0.05
CA SER A 79 6.39 -11.22 0.54
C SER A 79 7.83 -11.73 0.61
N ALA A 80 8.67 -11.37 -0.35
CA ALA A 80 10.08 -11.73 -0.45
C ALA A 80 11.03 -10.74 0.24
N LEU A 81 10.54 -9.91 1.18
CA LEU A 81 11.33 -8.88 1.88
C LEU A 81 11.96 -7.82 0.96
N ASN A 82 11.45 -7.69 -0.26
CA ASN A 82 11.83 -6.63 -1.18
C ASN A 82 11.13 -5.31 -0.82
N LEU A 83 11.79 -4.19 -1.06
CA LEU A 83 11.20 -2.87 -0.90
C LEU A 83 10.01 -2.73 -1.84
N ASN A 84 8.83 -2.48 -1.28
CA ASN A 84 7.59 -2.41 -2.02
C ASN A 84 6.64 -1.42 -1.35
N ILE A 85 6.72 -0.15 -1.72
CA ILE A 85 5.77 0.87 -1.24
C ILE A 85 4.40 0.62 -1.87
N HIS A 86 3.43 0.28 -1.03
CA HIS A 86 2.02 0.15 -1.42
C HIS A 86 1.12 0.51 -0.26
N PHE A 87 -0.15 0.76 -0.56
CA PHE A 87 -1.09 1.31 0.41
C PHE A 87 -2.21 0.32 0.69
N HIS A 88 -2.38 0.00 1.97
CA HIS A 88 -3.60 -0.64 2.46
C HIS A 88 -4.46 0.42 3.13
N MET A 89 -5.65 0.67 2.61
CA MET A 89 -6.54 1.74 3.05
C MET A 89 -7.87 1.15 3.47
N LEU A 90 -8.26 1.32 4.72
CA LEU A 90 -9.59 0.98 5.21
C LEU A 90 -10.47 2.21 5.06
N PHE A 91 -11.27 2.25 4.01
CA PHE A 91 -12.26 3.31 3.80
C PHE A 91 -13.58 2.93 4.45
N LEU A 92 -14.26 3.94 5.00
CA LEU A 92 -15.67 3.83 5.34
C LEU A 92 -16.46 3.41 4.09
N GLU A 93 -17.28 2.37 4.18
CA GLU A 93 -18.15 1.91 3.09
C GLU A 93 -19.41 2.80 3.00
N GLY A 94 -19.18 4.10 2.87
CA GLY A 94 -20.26 5.07 2.89
C GLY A 94 -19.80 6.47 3.21
N VAL A 95 -20.79 7.28 3.53
CA VAL A 95 -20.62 8.68 3.89
C VAL A 95 -21.39 9.00 5.16
N ILE A 96 -20.93 10.03 5.85
CA ILE A 96 -21.58 10.65 6.99
C ILE A 96 -22.04 12.04 6.56
N THR A 97 -23.34 12.28 6.65
CA THR A 97 -23.97 13.59 6.47
C THR A 97 -24.28 14.20 7.83
N GLN A 98 -24.34 15.52 7.90
CA GLN A 98 -24.81 16.24 9.08
C GLN A 98 -26.16 16.87 8.74
N GLU A 99 -27.22 16.37 9.38
CA GLU A 99 -28.58 16.84 9.23
C GLU A 99 -29.10 17.29 10.59
N CYS A 100 -29.51 18.55 10.73
CA CYS A 100 -30.07 19.11 11.97
C CYS A 100 -29.22 18.86 13.23
N GLY A 101 -27.88 18.88 13.10
CA GLY A 101 -26.96 18.65 14.22
C GLY A 101 -26.75 17.17 14.58
N GLN A 102 -27.30 16.23 13.82
CA GLN A 102 -27.07 14.79 13.97
C GLN A 102 -26.26 14.23 12.80
N SER A 103 -25.26 13.40 13.13
CA SER A 103 -24.49 12.62 12.16
C SER A 103 -25.31 11.42 11.67
N LYS A 104 -25.56 11.31 10.35
CA LYS A 104 -26.23 10.16 9.74
C LYS A 104 -25.29 9.42 8.81
N PHE A 105 -25.19 8.11 8.98
CA PHE A 105 -24.44 7.24 8.09
C PHE A 105 -25.31 6.75 6.93
N LYS A 106 -24.77 6.81 5.72
CA LYS A 106 -25.37 6.23 4.51
C LYS A 106 -24.35 5.31 3.84
N CYS A 107 -24.69 4.02 3.79
CA CYS A 107 -23.91 3.02 3.06
C CYS A 107 -23.97 3.26 1.54
N VAL A 108 -22.89 2.95 0.83
CA VAL A 108 -22.81 3.00 -0.63
C VAL A 108 -22.68 1.62 -1.24
N LYS A 109 -23.13 1.45 -2.48
CA LYS A 109 -22.88 0.21 -3.23
C LYS A 109 -21.38 0.02 -3.44
N ALA A 110 -20.92 -1.23 -3.34
CA ALA A 110 -19.55 -1.60 -3.66
C ALA A 110 -19.17 -1.14 -5.09
N PRO A 111 -17.92 -0.70 -5.33
CA PRO A 111 -17.47 -0.38 -6.68
C PRO A 111 -17.51 -1.64 -7.56
N ASN A 112 -17.98 -1.48 -8.79
CA ASN A 112 -17.86 -2.50 -9.83
C ASN A 112 -16.51 -2.36 -10.57
N HIS A 113 -16.20 -3.28 -11.48
CA HIS A 113 -14.94 -3.26 -12.22
C HIS A 113 -14.69 -1.95 -13.00
N ASN A 114 -15.71 -1.43 -13.69
CA ASN A 114 -15.62 -0.20 -14.46
C ASN A 114 -15.39 1.04 -13.56
N ASP A 115 -15.99 1.06 -12.36
CA ASP A 115 -15.69 2.09 -11.36
C ASP A 115 -14.21 2.03 -10.94
N MET A 116 -13.68 0.82 -10.73
CA MET A 116 -12.28 0.59 -10.36
C MET A 116 -11.32 1.05 -11.46
N GLU A 117 -11.59 0.72 -12.73
CA GLU A 117 -10.82 1.15 -13.90
C GLU A 117 -10.81 2.68 -14.04
N THR A 118 -11.99 3.29 -13.97
CA THR A 118 -12.14 4.75 -14.03
C THR A 118 -11.34 5.42 -12.91
N LEU A 119 -11.44 4.90 -11.69
CA LEU A 119 -10.78 5.46 -10.53
C LEU A 119 -9.26 5.31 -10.59
N VAL A 120 -8.73 4.15 -11.00
CA VAL A 120 -7.28 3.96 -11.14
C VAL A 120 -6.72 4.84 -12.27
N ASN A 121 -7.47 5.05 -13.36
CA ASN A 121 -7.11 5.98 -14.43
C ASN A 121 -7.00 7.42 -13.92
N VAL A 122 -8.00 7.87 -13.15
CA VAL A 122 -7.99 9.21 -12.54
C VAL A 122 -6.82 9.38 -11.58
N ILE A 123 -6.54 8.37 -10.75
CA ILE A 123 -5.40 8.39 -9.81
C ILE A 123 -4.07 8.46 -10.56
N SER A 124 -3.87 7.57 -11.53
CA SER A 124 -2.67 7.51 -12.38
C SER A 124 -2.42 8.85 -13.07
N HIS A 125 -3.43 9.40 -13.73
CA HIS A 125 -3.32 10.68 -14.43
C HIS A 125 -2.98 11.84 -13.48
N ARG A 126 -3.67 11.94 -12.33
CA ARG A 126 -3.40 13.00 -11.34
C ARG A 126 -2.01 12.90 -10.73
N ILE A 127 -1.51 11.68 -10.50
CA ILE A 127 -0.15 11.45 -10.03
C ILE A 127 0.85 11.88 -11.11
N ALA A 128 0.66 11.47 -12.36
CA ALA A 128 1.52 11.88 -13.47
C ALA A 128 1.59 13.43 -13.60
N THR A 129 0.45 14.11 -13.64
CA THR A 129 0.40 15.59 -13.68
C THR A 129 1.10 16.23 -12.49
N TYR A 130 0.99 15.63 -11.29
CA TYR A 130 1.71 16.13 -10.12
C TYR A 130 3.23 15.98 -10.28
N LEU A 131 3.70 14.82 -10.74
CA LEU A 131 5.12 14.55 -10.91
C LEU A 131 5.74 15.48 -11.96
N GLU A 132 5.03 15.73 -13.06
CA GLU A 132 5.43 16.72 -14.08
C GLU A 132 5.57 18.12 -13.48
N LYS A 133 4.55 18.59 -12.74
CA LYS A 133 4.58 19.90 -12.07
C LYS A 133 5.65 20.00 -10.98
N ALA A 134 6.02 18.87 -10.39
CA ALA A 134 7.07 18.81 -9.39
C ALA A 134 8.48 18.75 -10.00
N GLY A 135 8.60 18.70 -11.34
CA GLY A 135 9.88 18.58 -12.04
C GLY A 135 10.54 17.21 -11.92
N LEU A 136 9.77 16.18 -11.55
CA LEU A 136 10.29 14.81 -11.33
C LEU A 136 10.20 13.94 -12.58
N VAL A 137 9.65 14.47 -13.67
CA VAL A 137 9.50 13.75 -14.93
C VAL A 137 10.22 14.56 -16.00
N GLN A 138 11.27 13.97 -16.57
CA GLN A 138 11.90 14.50 -17.76
C GLN A 138 11.28 13.80 -18.98
N ARG A 139 10.82 14.60 -19.94
CA ARG A 139 10.39 14.12 -21.25
C ARG A 139 11.60 14.24 -22.16
N ASP A 140 12.27 13.13 -22.43
CA ASP A 140 13.25 13.07 -23.52
C ASP A 140 12.52 12.65 -24.80
N MET A 141 13.04 13.03 -25.97
CA MET A 141 12.31 13.00 -27.25
C MET A 141 11.67 11.65 -27.61
N ASP A 142 12.17 10.54 -27.03
CA ASP A 142 11.63 9.19 -27.24
C ASP A 142 11.19 8.47 -25.95
N ASN A 143 11.42 9.01 -24.74
CA ASN A 143 11.14 8.32 -23.47
C ASN A 143 10.82 9.26 -22.30
N THR A 144 9.87 8.87 -21.45
CA THR A 144 9.51 9.58 -20.20
C THR A 144 10.15 8.88 -19.01
N PHE A 145 11.11 9.54 -18.33
CA PHE A 145 11.82 8.97 -17.18
C PHE A 145 11.51 9.72 -15.89
N LEU A 146 11.53 8.99 -14.77
CA LEU A 146 11.44 9.57 -13.44
C LEU A 146 12.83 10.06 -13.02
N ASP A 147 12.95 11.36 -12.81
CA ASP A 147 14.17 11.99 -12.31
C ASP A 147 14.19 11.88 -10.78
N LEU A 148 15.08 11.03 -10.28
CA LEU A 148 15.29 10.88 -8.84
C LEU A 148 16.40 11.86 -8.46
N PRO A 149 16.15 12.83 -7.55
CA PRO A 149 17.22 13.64 -7.00
C PRO A 149 18.30 12.70 -6.45
N MET A 150 19.52 12.82 -6.95
CA MET A 150 20.67 12.08 -6.45
C MET A 150 21.35 12.98 -5.42
N ASP A 151 21.55 12.45 -4.23
CA ASP A 151 22.44 13.04 -3.24
C ASP A 151 23.64 12.09 -3.15
N ASP A 152 24.84 12.59 -3.41
CA ASP A 152 26.05 11.80 -3.62
C ASP A 152 26.50 11.04 -2.35
N GLU A 153 25.94 11.38 -1.19
CA GLU A 153 26.17 10.74 0.12
C GLU A 153 25.17 9.60 0.44
N ASP A 154 24.16 9.32 -0.42
CA ASP A 154 23.10 8.34 -0.07
C ASP A 154 23.52 6.87 -0.30
N SER A 155 24.16 6.31 0.72
CA SER A 155 24.54 4.88 0.81
C SER A 155 23.33 3.91 0.81
N LEU A 156 22.11 4.37 1.06
CA LEU A 156 20.90 3.55 1.13
C LEU A 156 20.24 3.38 -0.25
N LEU A 157 20.44 4.34 -1.16
CA LEU A 157 19.84 4.32 -2.49
C LEU A 157 20.18 3.04 -3.29
N PRO A 158 21.44 2.58 -3.38
CA PRO A 158 21.76 1.35 -4.10
C PRO A 158 21.03 0.13 -3.53
N LEU A 159 20.92 0.04 -2.20
CA LEU A 159 20.18 -1.02 -1.51
C LEU A 159 18.69 -0.99 -1.87
N GLN A 160 18.08 0.19 -1.84
CA GLN A 160 16.67 0.37 -2.16
C GLN A 160 16.37 0.11 -3.64
N ALA A 161 17.22 0.59 -4.55
CA ALA A 161 17.08 0.36 -5.99
C ALA A 161 17.19 -1.13 -6.34
N ALA A 162 18.17 -1.84 -5.79
CA ALA A 162 18.30 -3.28 -5.94
C ALA A 162 17.09 -4.02 -5.32
N SER A 163 16.66 -3.60 -4.13
CA SER A 163 15.55 -4.22 -3.41
C SER A 163 14.22 -4.10 -4.17
N VAL A 164 13.86 -2.93 -4.68
CA VAL A 164 12.63 -2.74 -5.48
C VAL A 164 12.62 -3.61 -6.74
N ASN A 165 13.79 -3.84 -7.33
CA ASN A 165 13.94 -4.64 -8.56
C ASN A 165 14.20 -6.14 -8.31
N TYR A 166 14.04 -6.63 -7.07
CA TYR A 166 14.32 -8.02 -6.70
C TYR A 166 15.75 -8.49 -7.02
N ARG A 167 16.72 -7.57 -6.92
CA ARG A 167 18.15 -7.83 -7.12
C ARG A 167 18.91 -7.86 -5.80
N ILE A 168 20.03 -8.57 -5.80
CA ILE A 168 21.00 -8.64 -4.70
C ILE A 168 21.77 -7.32 -4.69
N ALA A 169 21.85 -6.69 -3.52
CA ALA A 169 22.40 -5.34 -3.40
C ALA A 169 23.87 -5.32 -2.99
N VAL A 170 24.32 -6.36 -2.28
CA VAL A 170 25.64 -6.43 -1.64
C VAL A 170 26.26 -7.82 -1.77
N GLY A 171 27.59 -7.86 -1.79
CA GLY A 171 28.37 -9.10 -1.86
C GLY A 171 28.67 -9.56 -3.30
N PRO A 172 29.25 -10.77 -3.46
CA PRO A 172 29.78 -11.25 -4.74
C PRO A 172 28.71 -11.45 -5.83
N ASP A 173 27.44 -11.56 -5.44
CA ASP A 173 26.30 -11.76 -6.33
C ASP A 173 25.53 -10.47 -6.67
N THR A 174 26.12 -9.29 -6.38
CA THR A 174 25.48 -7.98 -6.62
C THR A 174 24.93 -7.86 -8.05
N GLY A 175 23.69 -7.37 -8.17
CA GLY A 175 22.99 -7.18 -9.43
C GLY A 175 22.24 -8.42 -9.95
N LYS A 176 22.54 -9.63 -9.45
CA LYS A 176 21.79 -10.85 -9.80
C LYS A 176 20.40 -10.85 -9.17
N LYS A 177 19.46 -11.59 -9.75
CA LYS A 177 18.12 -11.80 -9.15
C LYS A 177 18.26 -12.64 -7.88
N VAL A 178 17.41 -12.36 -6.89
CA VAL A 178 17.31 -13.17 -5.67
C VAL A 178 16.96 -14.61 -6.03
N PHE A 179 17.69 -15.57 -5.46
CA PHE A 179 17.42 -16.99 -5.68
C PHE A 179 16.08 -17.37 -5.03
N ALA A 180 15.20 -17.94 -5.85
CA ALA A 180 13.84 -18.31 -5.50
C ALA A 180 13.66 -19.81 -5.76
N LEU A 181 13.02 -20.51 -4.82
CA LEU A 181 12.71 -21.93 -4.96
C LEU A 181 11.23 -22.10 -5.31
N GLN A 182 10.98 -22.65 -6.50
CA GLN A 182 9.67 -23.06 -6.98
C GLN A 182 9.38 -24.47 -6.49
N THR A 183 8.38 -24.62 -5.62
CA THR A 183 8.01 -25.94 -5.05
C THR A 183 6.57 -26.32 -5.36
N LEU A 184 5.84 -25.49 -6.09
CA LEU A 184 4.47 -25.72 -6.51
C LEU A 184 4.37 -25.52 -8.03
N PRO A 185 3.40 -26.14 -8.71
CA PRO A 185 3.11 -25.81 -10.10
C PRO A 185 2.60 -24.36 -10.21
N ALA A 186 2.81 -23.75 -11.36
CA ALA A 186 2.30 -22.42 -11.63
C ALA A 186 0.77 -22.40 -11.62
N LYS A 187 0.17 -21.31 -11.14
CA LYS A 187 -1.29 -21.13 -11.10
C LYS A 187 -1.77 -20.23 -12.24
N ASP A 188 -2.93 -20.55 -12.81
CA ASP A 188 -3.61 -19.71 -13.80
C ASP A 188 -4.07 -18.37 -13.21
N GLU A 189 -4.13 -17.33 -14.05
CA GLU A 189 -4.51 -15.97 -13.65
C GLU A 189 -5.98 -15.89 -13.19
N GLN A 190 -6.18 -15.58 -11.92
CA GLN A 190 -7.51 -15.32 -11.35
C GLN A 190 -7.90 -13.85 -11.57
N HIS A 191 -8.94 -13.64 -12.39
CA HIS A 191 -9.56 -12.34 -12.58
C HIS A 191 -10.46 -12.00 -11.38
N TYR A 192 -9.94 -11.22 -10.42
CA TYR A 192 -10.76 -10.68 -9.34
C TYR A 192 -11.60 -9.51 -9.87
N GLY A 193 -12.93 -9.61 -9.87
CA GLY A 193 -13.82 -8.58 -10.46
C GLY A 193 -13.74 -7.17 -9.84
N GLN A 194 -13.02 -6.99 -8.73
CA GLN A 194 -12.76 -5.68 -8.09
C GLN A 194 -11.26 -5.33 -8.11
N LEU A 195 -10.54 -5.82 -9.11
CA LEU A 195 -9.15 -5.49 -9.43
C LEU A 195 -9.12 -4.70 -10.74
N ALA A 196 -8.41 -3.58 -10.78
CA ALA A 196 -8.10 -2.84 -11.99
C ALA A 196 -6.61 -2.56 -12.08
N GLN A 197 -6.04 -2.62 -13.29
CA GLN A 197 -4.62 -2.39 -13.53
C GLN A 197 -4.40 -1.44 -14.71
N ILE A 198 -3.49 -0.48 -14.56
CA ILE A 198 -3.05 0.40 -15.66
C ILE A 198 -1.61 0.84 -15.44
N ASN A 199 -0.75 0.74 -16.45
CA ASN A 199 0.62 1.30 -16.45
C ASN A 199 1.43 0.99 -15.17
N GLY A 200 1.30 -0.22 -14.61
CA GLY A 200 1.97 -0.65 -13.38
C GLY A 200 1.28 -0.26 -12.06
N PHE A 201 0.17 0.47 -12.12
CA PHE A 201 -0.76 0.63 -11.00
C PHE A 201 -1.69 -0.58 -10.90
N SER A 202 -2.02 -0.97 -9.68
CA SER A 202 -3.01 -2.02 -9.41
C SER A 202 -3.85 -1.62 -8.21
N LEU A 203 -5.16 -1.48 -8.39
CA LEU A 203 -6.12 -1.08 -7.37
C LEU A 203 -7.11 -2.22 -7.12
N HIS A 204 -7.23 -2.65 -5.87
CA HIS A 204 -8.10 -3.73 -5.45
C HIS A 204 -9.04 -3.30 -4.32
N ALA A 205 -10.33 -3.58 -4.42
CA ALA A 205 -11.33 -3.23 -3.40
C ALA A 205 -12.21 -4.42 -2.95
N GLY A 206 -11.70 -5.65 -3.11
CA GLY A 206 -12.41 -6.92 -2.90
C GLY A 206 -12.86 -7.26 -1.47
N VAL A 207 -12.25 -6.65 -0.45
CA VAL A 207 -12.44 -7.08 0.94
C VAL A 207 -13.30 -6.06 1.69
N PHE A 208 -14.46 -6.51 2.16
CA PHE A 208 -15.42 -5.73 2.92
C PHE A 208 -15.65 -6.34 4.31
N ALA A 209 -15.73 -5.54 5.35
CA ALA A 209 -16.15 -5.94 6.69
C ALA A 209 -17.36 -5.10 7.09
N ASP A 210 -18.46 -5.77 7.39
CA ASP A 210 -19.69 -5.11 7.82
C ASP A 210 -19.61 -4.67 9.29
N SER A 211 -20.51 -3.77 9.71
CA SER A 211 -20.56 -3.19 11.06
C SER A 211 -20.55 -4.24 12.18
N HIS A 212 -21.28 -5.34 11.98
CA HIS A 212 -21.43 -6.41 12.96
C HIS A 212 -20.33 -7.49 12.88
N GLN A 213 -19.44 -7.42 11.88
CA GLN A 213 -18.40 -8.43 11.65
C GLN A 213 -17.08 -8.04 12.32
N THR A 214 -17.11 -7.85 13.64
CA THR A 214 -15.96 -7.41 14.44
C THR A 214 -14.74 -8.31 14.28
N ASP A 215 -14.91 -9.63 14.27
CA ASP A 215 -13.82 -10.60 14.04
C ASP A 215 -13.16 -10.44 12.67
N LYS A 216 -13.96 -10.17 11.63
CA LYS A 216 -13.46 -9.96 10.26
C LYS A 216 -12.69 -8.65 10.18
N LEU A 217 -13.21 -7.60 10.80
CA LEU A 217 -12.57 -6.31 10.91
C LEU A 217 -11.24 -6.41 11.66
N GLU A 218 -11.22 -7.11 12.79
CA GLU A 218 -10.00 -7.31 13.57
C GLU A 218 -8.93 -8.08 12.78
N ARG A 219 -9.32 -9.17 12.10
CA ARG A 219 -8.40 -9.91 11.20
C ARG A 219 -7.83 -9.01 10.11
N LEU A 220 -8.63 -8.12 9.56
CA LEU A 220 -8.22 -7.15 8.54
C LEU A 220 -7.26 -6.11 9.13
N CYS A 221 -7.56 -5.54 10.29
CA CYS A 221 -6.69 -4.59 11.00
C CYS A 221 -5.34 -5.24 11.40
N ARG A 222 -5.34 -6.49 11.86
CA ARG A 222 -4.12 -7.29 12.11
C ARG A 222 -3.34 -7.51 10.82
N TYR A 223 -4.02 -7.85 9.73
CA TYR A 223 -3.40 -8.09 8.44
C TYR A 223 -2.65 -6.86 7.90
N ILE A 224 -3.26 -5.67 7.96
CA ILE A 224 -2.64 -4.44 7.43
C ILE A 224 -1.56 -3.87 8.33
N SER A 225 -1.67 -4.06 9.65
CA SER A 225 -0.71 -3.60 10.67
C SER A 225 0.44 -4.57 10.92
N ARG A 226 0.58 -5.60 10.08
CA ARG A 226 1.62 -6.62 10.25
C ARG A 226 3.04 -6.03 10.08
N PRO A 227 4.03 -6.56 10.83
CA PRO A 227 5.43 -6.24 10.62
C PRO A 227 5.94 -6.82 9.28
N ALA A 228 7.07 -6.31 8.82
CA ALA A 228 7.72 -6.77 7.59
C ALA A 228 8.21 -8.23 7.68
N LEU A 229 8.76 -8.58 8.85
CA LEU A 229 9.37 -9.86 9.13
C LEU A 229 8.43 -10.74 9.98
N SER A 230 8.48 -12.05 9.74
CA SER A 230 7.93 -13.05 10.66
C SER A 230 9.01 -14.07 10.96
N GLU A 231 9.29 -14.28 12.24
CA GLU A 231 10.25 -15.28 12.72
C GLU A 231 9.83 -16.70 12.29
N GLN A 232 8.53 -17.00 12.28
CA GLN A 232 8.01 -18.30 11.84
C GLN A 232 8.33 -18.62 10.38
N ARG A 233 8.62 -17.61 9.55
CA ARG A 233 8.97 -17.78 8.13
C ARG A 233 10.49 -17.71 7.90
N LEU A 234 11.27 -17.44 8.95
CA LEU A 234 12.71 -17.21 8.88
C LEU A 234 13.46 -18.42 9.45
N SER A 235 14.45 -18.91 8.70
CA SER A 235 15.33 -19.99 9.16
C SER A 235 16.70 -19.90 8.51
N LEU A 236 17.71 -20.52 9.11
CA LEU A 236 19.03 -20.71 8.51
C LEU A 236 19.10 -22.09 7.84
N THR A 237 19.77 -22.17 6.69
CA THR A 237 20.10 -23.44 6.05
C THR A 237 21.42 -23.98 6.59
N ASP A 238 21.68 -25.28 6.37
CA ASP A 238 22.95 -25.91 6.74
C ASP A 238 24.17 -25.26 6.06
N SER A 239 23.95 -24.66 4.89
CA SER A 239 24.96 -23.89 4.14
C SER A 239 25.14 -22.44 4.62
N GLY A 240 24.50 -22.04 5.73
CA GLY A 240 24.61 -20.70 6.30
C GLY A 240 23.84 -19.60 5.55
N LYS A 241 22.94 -19.96 4.62
CA LYS A 241 22.06 -19.00 3.94
C LYS A 241 20.82 -18.73 4.78
N VAL A 242 20.28 -17.52 4.65
CA VAL A 242 19.00 -17.16 5.23
C VAL A 242 17.90 -17.62 4.29
N ARG A 243 17.05 -18.54 4.74
CA ARG A 243 15.86 -19.01 4.04
C ARG A 243 14.64 -18.27 4.57
N TYR A 244 13.89 -17.65 3.68
CA TYR A 244 12.63 -16.98 4.02
C TYR A 244 11.46 -17.55 3.23
N GLN A 245 10.43 -18.02 3.94
CA GLN A 245 9.21 -18.54 3.35
C GLN A 245 8.26 -17.40 2.96
N LEU A 246 7.72 -17.46 1.74
CA LEU A 246 6.70 -16.53 1.28
C LEU A 246 5.38 -16.78 2.01
N LYS A 247 4.65 -15.70 2.34
CA LYS A 247 3.33 -15.83 2.99
C LYS A 247 2.35 -16.59 2.10
N THR A 248 2.34 -16.21 0.84
CA THR A 248 1.55 -16.83 -0.22
C THR A 248 2.53 -17.19 -1.32
N PRO A 249 2.50 -18.43 -1.84
CA PRO A 249 3.28 -18.80 -3.01
C PRO A 249 3.01 -17.84 -4.16
N TYR A 250 4.05 -17.54 -4.94
CA TYR A 250 3.88 -16.78 -6.17
C TYR A 250 3.19 -17.63 -7.24
N GLN A 251 2.69 -16.95 -8.28
CA GLN A 251 2.02 -17.61 -9.40
C GLN A 251 2.93 -18.58 -10.13
N ASP A 252 4.24 -18.36 -10.14
CA ASP A 252 5.24 -19.26 -10.71
C ASP A 252 5.59 -20.46 -9.81
N GLY A 253 4.88 -20.61 -8.69
CA GLY A 253 5.12 -21.69 -7.73
C GLY A 253 6.25 -21.43 -6.73
N THR A 254 6.87 -20.24 -6.76
CA THR A 254 7.88 -19.86 -5.76
C THR A 254 7.29 -19.87 -4.37
N THR A 255 7.95 -20.53 -3.43
CA THR A 255 7.53 -20.59 -2.01
C THR A 255 8.58 -20.07 -1.04
N HIS A 256 9.86 -20.08 -1.44
CA HIS A 256 10.96 -19.63 -0.59
C HIS A 256 11.92 -18.75 -1.39
N VAL A 257 12.56 -17.82 -0.68
CA VAL A 257 13.68 -17.02 -1.19
C VAL A 257 14.89 -17.20 -0.27
N PHE A 258 16.08 -17.11 -0.85
CA PHE A 258 17.33 -17.34 -0.13
C PHE A 258 18.26 -16.15 -0.27
N PHE A 259 18.93 -15.81 0.83
CA PHE A 259 19.87 -14.70 0.91
C PHE A 259 21.17 -15.15 1.56
N THR A 260 22.27 -14.49 1.22
CA THR A 260 23.44 -14.47 2.11
C THR A 260 23.08 -13.65 3.35
N PRO A 261 23.73 -13.86 4.51
CA PRO A 261 23.46 -13.05 5.71
C PRO A 261 23.61 -11.54 5.46
N LEU A 262 24.61 -11.14 4.68
CA LEU A 262 24.85 -9.74 4.35
C LEU A 262 23.75 -9.16 3.42
N ASP A 263 23.33 -9.90 2.38
CA ASP A 263 22.23 -9.45 1.52
C ASP A 263 20.91 -9.37 2.29
N PHE A 264 20.66 -10.30 3.21
CA PHE A 264 19.50 -10.24 4.10
C PHE A 264 19.49 -8.97 4.95
N ILE A 265 20.62 -8.59 5.56
CA ILE A 265 20.75 -7.33 6.30
C ILE A 265 20.52 -6.14 5.36
N GLY A 266 21.07 -6.16 4.15
CA GLY A 266 20.84 -5.14 3.12
C GLY A 266 19.36 -5.00 2.74
N LYS A 267 18.63 -6.12 2.61
CA LYS A 267 17.17 -6.11 2.40
C LYS A 267 16.46 -5.44 3.55
N LEU A 268 16.77 -5.79 4.79
CA LEU A 268 16.14 -5.19 5.98
C LEU A 268 16.43 -3.69 6.07
N ALA A 269 17.67 -3.28 5.81
CA ALA A 269 18.06 -1.86 5.78
C ALA A 269 17.24 -1.07 4.74
N ALA A 270 17.04 -1.63 3.53
CA ALA A 270 16.23 -0.99 2.50
C ALA A 270 14.75 -0.76 2.91
N LEU A 271 14.21 -1.55 3.85
CA LEU A 271 12.83 -1.42 4.34
C LEU A 271 12.66 -0.31 5.37
N VAL A 272 13.74 0.11 6.04
CA VAL A 272 13.71 1.11 7.11
C VAL A 272 13.13 2.42 6.56
N PRO A 273 12.08 2.98 7.18
CA PRO A 273 11.53 4.26 6.77
C PRO A 273 12.49 5.39 7.14
N VAL A 274 12.45 6.46 6.36
CA VAL A 274 13.12 7.71 6.73
C VAL A 274 12.62 8.23 8.09
N PRO A 275 13.47 8.94 8.86
CA PRO A 275 13.11 9.40 10.20
C PRO A 275 11.80 10.20 10.23
N ARG A 276 11.02 10.01 11.32
CA ARG A 276 9.77 10.74 11.61
C ARG A 276 8.64 10.50 10.59
N LEU A 277 8.78 9.51 9.70
CA LEU A 277 7.71 9.13 8.79
C LEU A 277 6.67 8.22 9.49
N ASN A 278 5.48 8.75 9.76
CA ASN A 278 4.35 7.94 10.20
C ASN A 278 3.84 7.05 9.05
N LEU A 279 3.88 5.73 9.25
CA LEU A 279 3.39 4.73 8.28
C LEU A 279 1.89 4.49 8.38
N THR A 280 1.25 4.92 9.47
CA THR A 280 -0.20 4.94 9.61
C THR A 280 -0.71 6.37 9.46
N ARG A 281 -1.73 6.56 8.63
CA ARG A 281 -2.32 7.88 8.33
C ARG A 281 -3.84 7.79 8.47
N PHE A 282 -4.42 8.82 9.08
CA PHE A 282 -5.85 8.91 9.33
C PHE A 282 -6.43 10.08 8.54
N TYR A 283 -7.54 9.85 7.85
CA TYR A 283 -8.16 10.81 6.94
C TYR A 283 -9.66 10.95 7.18
N GLY A 284 -10.18 12.14 6.88
CA GLY A 284 -11.61 12.44 6.91
C GLY A 284 -12.20 12.19 8.29
N VAL A 285 -13.33 11.48 8.35
CA VAL A 285 -14.03 11.21 9.61
C VAL A 285 -13.23 10.36 10.61
N PHE A 286 -12.16 9.67 10.17
CA PHE A 286 -11.28 8.90 11.05
C PHE A 286 -10.04 9.68 11.53
N ALA A 287 -9.83 10.92 11.06
CA ALA A 287 -8.74 11.77 11.53
C ALA A 287 -8.86 12.07 13.04
N PRO A 288 -7.75 12.17 13.81
CA PRO A 288 -7.80 12.36 15.27
C PRO A 288 -8.65 13.54 15.75
N ASN A 289 -8.67 14.64 14.99
CA ASN A 289 -9.42 15.86 15.34
C ASN A 289 -10.74 16.00 14.56
N ALA A 290 -11.25 14.91 13.96
CA ALA A 290 -12.54 14.94 13.29
C ALA A 290 -13.65 15.07 14.32
N LYS A 291 -14.58 16.03 14.13
CA LYS A 291 -15.72 16.26 15.04
C LYS A 291 -16.52 14.98 15.28
N VAL A 292 -16.66 14.15 14.25
CA VAL A 292 -17.38 12.87 14.28
C VAL A 292 -16.72 11.82 15.19
N ARG A 293 -15.46 11.98 15.62
CA ARG A 293 -14.81 11.09 16.61
C ARG A 293 -15.02 11.52 18.06
N ALA A 294 -15.46 12.76 18.29
CA ALA A 294 -15.70 13.30 19.62
C ALA A 294 -17.16 13.08 20.10
N GLU A 295 -17.99 12.51 19.24
CA GLU A 295 -19.38 12.07 19.49
C GLU A 295 -19.37 10.59 19.89
#